data_AF-A0A075R231-F1
#
_entry.id   AF-A0A075R231-F1
#
_cell.length_a   1.000
_cell.length_b   1.000
_cell.length_c   1.000
_cell.angle_alpha   90.00
_cell.angle_beta   90.00
_cell.angle_gamma   90.00
#
_symmetry.space_group_name_H-M   'P 1'
#
loop_
_entity.id
_entity.type
_entity.pdbx_description
1 polymer ?
#
loop_
_entity_poly.entity_id
_entity_poly.type
_entity_poly.pdbx_seq_one_letter_code
_entity_poly.pdbx_strand_id
1 'polypeptide(L)'
;MKKNRVIIVGTLLGIITSSIGVAYAVSLTPNSISTPANQVKKVDSVTIDSKNIRSENNLLRIDLRIPLVYGLKDKHFETELNIRLLGNAMKYKSNIEDEMNQQSKEGKNIGPEAFSGELIIDHQIASTGDIVSFAMETSKFTGGANAENFVDTYNVNTLLSYQFLRKSINAVTLKEDDLTRCS
;
A
#
# COMPACT_ATOMS: atom_id res chain seq x y z
N MET A 1 -45.57 18.42 22.24
CA MET A 1 -45.38 18.97 20.88
C MET A 1 -44.11 19.82 20.88
N LYS A 2 -43.10 19.44 20.08
CA LYS A 2 -41.76 20.07 20.05
C LYS A 2 -41.80 21.37 19.23
N LYS A 3 -41.14 22.41 19.74
CA LYS A 3 -41.11 23.78 19.20
C LYS A 3 -39.83 23.97 18.36
N ASN A 4 -39.98 24.14 17.05
CA ASN A 4 -38.87 24.40 16.14
C ASN A 4 -38.58 25.90 16.08
N ARG A 5 -37.30 26.28 16.18
CA ARG A 5 -36.82 27.67 16.02
C ARG A 5 -36.19 27.81 14.64
N VAL A 6 -36.80 28.62 13.78
CA VAL A 6 -36.25 29.07 12.49
C VAL A 6 -35.80 30.51 12.68
N ILE A 7 -34.54 30.82 12.37
CA ILE A 7 -33.99 32.18 12.38
C ILE A 7 -33.73 32.58 10.93
N ILE A 8 -34.51 33.58 10.47
CA ILE A 8 -34.39 34.25 9.17
C ILE A 8 -33.71 35.59 9.43
N VAL A 9 -32.57 35.84 8.82
CA VAL A 9 -31.93 37.17 8.67
C VAL A 9 -31.15 37.10 7.35
N GLY A 10 -31.29 37.94 6.35
CA GLY A 10 -32.04 39.18 6.15
C GLY A 10 -31.44 39.81 4.90
N THR A 11 -32.22 39.87 3.82
CA THR A 11 -31.84 40.44 2.52
C THR A 11 -31.67 41.95 2.62
N LEU A 12 -30.61 42.50 2.01
CA LEU A 12 -30.52 43.94 1.72
C LEU A 12 -30.32 44.16 0.20
N LEU A 13 -31.27 44.86 -0.40
CA LEU A 13 -31.33 45.37 -1.76
C LEU A 13 -31.04 46.89 -1.73
N GLY A 14 -30.38 47.41 -2.76
CA GLY A 14 -30.17 48.86 -2.99
C GLY A 14 -29.26 49.11 -4.21
N ILE A 15 -29.76 48.98 -5.45
CA ILE A 15 -30.23 50.04 -6.38
C ILE A 15 -29.09 50.78 -7.14
N ILE A 16 -28.94 50.35 -8.41
CA ILE A 16 -28.54 51.01 -9.67
C ILE A 16 -28.20 52.51 -9.70
N THR A 17 -27.06 52.84 -10.35
CA THR A 17 -26.93 54.02 -11.24
C THR A 17 -26.13 53.69 -12.51
N SER A 18 -26.67 54.13 -13.63
CA SER A 18 -26.19 54.01 -15.01
C SER A 18 -24.91 54.79 -15.31
N SER A 19 -24.02 54.23 -16.15
CA SER A 19 -23.17 55.02 -17.05
C SER A 19 -22.72 54.22 -18.29
N ILE A 20 -23.27 54.65 -19.42
CA ILE A 20 -22.69 54.85 -20.76
C ILE A 20 -21.53 53.93 -21.17
N GLY A 21 -21.78 53.14 -22.22
CA GLY A 21 -20.78 52.34 -22.90
C GLY A 21 -19.82 53.16 -23.76
N VAL A 22 -18.59 52.67 -23.85
CA VAL A 22 -17.65 52.96 -24.93
C VAL A 22 -17.13 51.63 -25.46
N ALA A 23 -17.50 51.31 -26.70
CA ALA A 23 -16.92 50.21 -27.44
C ALA A 23 -15.57 50.68 -28.01
N TYR A 24 -14.47 50.13 -27.51
CA TYR A 24 -13.19 50.22 -28.20
C TYR A 24 -13.13 49.07 -29.20
N ALA A 25 -13.08 49.39 -30.49
CA ALA A 25 -12.67 48.43 -31.51
C ALA A 25 -11.19 48.13 -31.30
N VAL A 26 -10.87 46.97 -30.70
CA VAL A 26 -9.51 46.42 -30.72
C VAL A 26 -9.30 45.77 -32.08
N SER A 27 -8.40 46.36 -32.87
CA SER A 27 -7.88 45.76 -34.09
C SER A 27 -7.20 44.43 -33.75
N LEU A 28 -7.69 43.33 -34.33
CA LEU A 28 -7.03 42.03 -34.27
C LEU A 28 -5.77 42.09 -35.15
N THR A 29 -4.62 42.34 -34.55
CA THR A 29 -3.35 41.89 -35.14
C THR A 29 -3.11 40.44 -34.68
N PRO A 30 -2.73 39.51 -35.58
CA PRO A 30 -2.38 38.16 -35.18
C PRO A 30 -0.98 38.19 -34.56
N ASN A 31 -0.91 38.64 -33.30
CA ASN A 31 0.30 38.47 -32.53
C ASN A 31 0.35 37.01 -32.10
N SER A 32 1.35 36.29 -32.61
CA SER A 32 1.73 34.96 -32.16
C SER A 32 1.81 34.97 -30.64
N ILE A 33 0.78 34.41 -30.00
CA ILE A 33 0.82 34.06 -28.60
C ILE A 33 1.78 32.88 -28.51
N SER A 34 3.08 33.19 -28.34
CA SER A 34 3.96 32.25 -27.67
C SER A 34 3.49 32.23 -26.21
N THR A 35 2.43 31.48 -25.96
CA THR A 35 2.11 31.01 -24.62
C THR A 35 3.42 30.38 -24.15
N PRO A 36 4.04 30.81 -23.04
CA PRO A 36 5.00 29.94 -22.39
C PRO A 36 4.20 28.67 -22.17
N ALA A 37 4.59 27.58 -22.85
CA ALA A 37 3.98 26.29 -22.66
C ALA A 37 3.92 26.11 -21.16
N ASN A 38 2.69 26.17 -20.63
CA ASN A 38 2.41 25.96 -19.24
C ASN A 38 3.01 24.58 -19.01
N GLN A 39 4.19 24.52 -18.39
CA GLN A 39 4.73 23.26 -17.95
C GLN A 39 3.77 22.86 -16.85
N VAL A 40 2.69 22.19 -17.26
CA VAL A 40 1.94 21.29 -16.42
C VAL A 40 2.99 20.30 -15.98
N LYS A 41 3.62 20.63 -14.86
CA LYS A 41 4.43 19.70 -14.09
C LYS A 41 3.48 18.54 -13.85
N LYS A 42 3.65 17.47 -14.62
CA LYS A 42 2.97 16.18 -14.39
C LYS A 42 3.54 15.65 -13.08
N VAL A 43 3.04 16.19 -11.97
CA VAL A 43 3.34 15.73 -10.62
C VAL A 43 2.15 14.86 -10.25
N ASP A 44 2.19 13.60 -10.67
CA ASP A 44 1.29 12.53 -10.23
C ASP A 44 1.98 11.17 -10.46
N SER A 45 3.30 11.09 -10.21
CA SER A 45 3.98 9.78 -10.23
C SER A 45 3.66 9.07 -8.92
N VAL A 46 3.05 7.89 -9.00
CA VAL A 46 2.86 7.03 -7.83
C VAL A 46 4.23 6.68 -7.25
N THR A 47 4.35 6.74 -5.94
CA THR A 47 5.54 6.31 -5.20
C THR A 47 5.17 5.17 -4.25
N ILE A 48 6.15 4.31 -3.98
CA ILE A 48 6.04 3.26 -2.98
C ILE A 48 7.21 3.43 -2.03
N ASP A 49 6.89 3.73 -0.76
CA ASP A 49 7.86 3.78 0.33
C ASP A 49 7.73 2.55 1.21
N SER A 50 8.60 2.45 2.22
CA SER A 50 8.62 1.33 3.17
C SER A 50 8.32 1.78 4.60
N LYS A 51 7.40 1.09 5.27
CA LYS A 51 7.30 1.09 6.73
C LYS A 51 8.06 -0.09 7.30
N ASN A 52 9.07 0.20 8.10
CA ASN A 52 9.92 -0.82 8.71
C ASN A 52 9.47 -1.12 10.14
N ILE A 53 9.32 -2.40 10.46
CA ILE A 53 9.08 -2.88 11.82
C ILE A 53 10.10 -3.98 12.11
N ARG A 54 10.92 -3.76 13.13
CA ARG A 54 11.96 -4.71 13.54
C ARG A 54 11.86 -4.98 15.04
N SER A 55 12.01 -6.24 15.41
CA SER A 55 12.13 -6.65 16.80
C SER A 55 12.89 -7.97 16.89
N GLU A 56 13.70 -8.13 17.92
CA GLU A 56 14.47 -9.34 18.13
C GLU A 56 14.54 -9.65 19.63
N ASN A 57 14.36 -10.92 19.96
CA ASN A 57 14.59 -11.48 21.28
C ASN A 57 15.04 -12.94 21.14
N ASN A 58 15.29 -13.61 22.27
CA ASN A 58 15.80 -14.99 22.28
C ASN A 58 14.88 -16.02 21.59
N LEU A 59 13.60 -15.71 21.40
CA LEU A 59 12.62 -16.62 20.79
C LEU A 59 12.31 -16.28 19.33
N LEU A 60 12.46 -15.02 18.92
CA LEU A 60 11.90 -14.55 17.64
C LEU A 60 12.62 -13.30 17.12
N ARG A 61 13.01 -13.35 15.84
CA ARG A 61 13.43 -12.20 15.03
C ARG A 61 12.35 -11.81 14.03
N ILE A 62 12.05 -10.52 13.94
CA ILE A 62 11.08 -9.95 13.01
C ILE A 62 11.76 -8.82 12.24
N ASP A 63 11.69 -8.85 10.91
CA ASP A 63 12.05 -7.74 10.01
C ASP A 63 10.98 -7.59 8.93
N LEU A 64 10.13 -6.55 9.04
CA LEU A 64 9.04 -6.28 8.11
C LEU A 64 9.33 -4.98 7.35
N ARG A 65 9.50 -5.06 6.03
CA ARG A 65 9.56 -3.92 5.10
C ARG A 65 8.24 -3.83 4.33
N ILE A 66 7.25 -3.16 4.91
CA ILE A 66 5.87 -3.11 4.42
C ILE A 66 5.72 -1.97 3.40
N PRO A 67 5.20 -2.21 2.18
CA PRO A 67 5.02 -1.16 1.19
C PRO A 67 3.91 -0.16 1.60
N LEU A 68 4.14 1.11 1.33
CA LEU A 68 3.19 2.20 1.46
C LEU A 68 3.04 2.90 0.12
N VAL A 69 1.85 2.84 -0.47
CA VAL A 69 1.55 3.38 -1.80
C VAL A 69 1.01 4.80 -1.66
N TYR A 70 1.56 5.73 -2.45
CA TYR A 70 1.17 7.14 -2.47
C TYR A 70 1.01 7.67 -3.89
N GLY A 71 0.12 8.63 -4.07
CA GLY A 71 -0.08 9.31 -5.36
C GLY A 71 -1.11 8.64 -6.27
N LEU A 72 -1.90 7.68 -5.77
CA LEU A 72 -3.07 7.19 -6.48
C LEU A 72 -4.14 8.29 -6.56
N LYS A 73 -4.88 8.31 -7.67
CA LYS A 73 -5.98 9.25 -7.91
C LYS A 73 -7.16 9.03 -6.95
N ASP A 74 -7.46 7.77 -6.65
CA ASP A 74 -8.45 7.39 -5.64
C ASP A 74 -7.81 7.30 -4.26
N LYS A 75 -8.01 8.34 -3.46
CA LYS A 75 -7.45 8.45 -2.10
C LYS A 75 -8.11 7.54 -1.08
N HIS A 76 -9.37 7.16 -1.30
CA HIS A 76 -10.03 6.19 -0.45
C HIS A 76 -9.40 4.81 -0.68
N PHE A 77 -9.26 4.40 -1.94
CA PHE A 77 -8.60 3.15 -2.28
C PHE A 77 -7.13 3.10 -1.83
N GLU A 78 -6.37 4.19 -2.00
CA GLU A 78 -4.99 4.31 -1.48
C GLU A 78 -4.92 4.00 0.03
N THR A 79 -5.83 4.59 0.79
CA THR A 79 -5.92 4.38 2.24
C THR A 79 -6.26 2.93 2.58
N GLU A 80 -7.28 2.37 1.94
CA GLU A 80 -7.71 0.98 2.14
C GLU A 80 -6.61 -0.03 1.78
N LEU A 81 -5.88 0.21 0.68
CA LEU A 81 -4.75 -0.62 0.28
C LEU A 81 -3.66 -0.61 1.34
N ASN A 82 -3.25 0.57 1.80
CA ASN A 82 -2.20 0.70 2.82
C ASN A 82 -2.64 0.08 4.17
N ILE A 83 -3.90 0.23 4.56
CA ILE A 83 -4.46 -0.43 5.74
C ILE A 83 -4.39 -1.96 5.59
N ARG A 84 -4.76 -2.49 4.42
CA ARG A 84 -4.73 -3.94 4.16
C ARG A 84 -3.31 -4.49 4.20
N LEU A 85 -2.36 -3.82 3.56
CA LEU A 85 -0.95 -4.22 3.54
C LEU A 85 -0.38 -4.29 4.96
N LEU A 86 -0.63 -3.23 5.75
CA LEU A 86 -0.23 -3.20 7.15
C LEU A 86 -0.94 -4.28 7.97
N GLY A 87 -2.26 -4.42 7.82
CA GLY A 87 -3.05 -5.40 8.56
C GLY A 87 -2.61 -6.83 8.31
N ASN A 88 -2.30 -7.18 7.06
CA ASN A 88 -1.78 -8.51 6.71
C ASN A 88 -0.41 -8.77 7.36
N ALA A 89 0.51 -7.81 7.28
CA ALA A 89 1.82 -7.94 7.91
C ALA A 89 1.71 -8.09 9.45
N MET A 90 0.84 -7.31 10.08
CA MET A 90 0.59 -7.41 11.52
C MET A 90 -0.07 -8.74 11.92
N LYS A 91 -0.89 -9.33 11.04
CA LYS A 91 -1.47 -10.67 11.27
C LYS A 91 -0.39 -11.74 11.23
N TYR A 92 0.53 -11.71 10.26
CA TYR A 92 1.67 -12.64 10.25
C TYR A 92 2.52 -12.50 11.52
N LYS A 93 2.80 -11.25 11.93
CA LYS A 93 3.53 -10.95 13.17
C LYS A 93 2.85 -11.56 14.40
N SER A 94 1.55 -11.30 14.58
CA SER A 94 0.80 -11.84 15.72
C SER A 94 0.80 -13.37 15.73
N ASN A 95 0.59 -13.99 14.57
CA ASN A 95 0.53 -15.44 14.47
C ASN A 95 1.86 -16.10 14.85
N ILE A 96 3.00 -15.59 14.35
CA ILE A 96 4.30 -16.17 14.71
C ILE A 96 4.66 -15.92 16.18
N GLU A 97 4.28 -14.76 16.73
CA GLU A 97 4.46 -14.49 18.17
C GLU A 97 3.68 -15.50 19.02
N ASP A 98 2.43 -15.79 18.67
CA ASP A 98 1.61 -16.78 19.34
C ASP A 98 2.16 -18.21 19.19
N GLU A 99 2.58 -18.59 17.97
CA GLU A 99 3.20 -19.89 17.69
C GLU A 99 4.47 -20.10 18.52
N MET A 100 5.40 -19.13 18.53
CA MET A 100 6.66 -19.24 19.27
C MET A 100 6.45 -19.21 20.79
N ASN A 101 5.52 -18.39 21.29
CA ASN A 101 5.16 -18.37 22.70
C ASN A 101 4.58 -19.73 23.15
N GLN A 102 3.75 -20.35 22.31
CA GLN A 102 3.18 -21.67 22.60
C GLN A 102 4.25 -22.76 22.61
N GLN A 103 5.15 -22.77 21.61
CA GLN A 103 6.28 -23.72 21.57
C GLN A 103 7.21 -23.56 22.77
N SER A 104 7.47 -22.33 23.21
CA SER A 104 8.28 -22.07 24.41
C SER A 104 7.61 -22.61 25.67
N LYS A 105 6.29 -22.46 25.83
CA LYS A 105 5.54 -23.01 26.98
C LYS A 105 5.54 -24.54 26.99
N GLU A 106 5.48 -25.14 25.81
CA GLU A 106 5.53 -26.60 25.63
C GLU A 106 6.93 -27.19 25.78
N GLY A 107 7.96 -26.36 25.99
CA GLY A 107 9.34 -26.83 26.14
C GLY A 107 9.91 -27.40 24.85
N LYS A 108 9.47 -26.92 23.68
CA LYS A 108 10.03 -27.30 22.38
C LYS A 108 11.33 -26.56 22.03
N ASN A 109 11.63 -25.48 22.77
CA ASN A 109 12.76 -24.57 22.51
C ASN A 109 13.87 -24.63 23.57
N ILE A 110 14.13 -25.80 24.17
CA ILE A 110 15.10 -25.94 25.27
C ILE A 110 16.44 -26.46 24.72
N GLY A 111 17.25 -25.54 24.18
CA GLY A 111 18.63 -25.82 23.80
C GLY A 111 19.40 -24.53 23.47
N PRO A 112 20.73 -24.49 23.64
CA PRO A 112 21.55 -23.34 23.23
C PRO A 112 21.56 -23.12 21.71
N GLU A 113 21.10 -24.12 20.94
CA GLU A 113 20.83 -24.07 19.50
C GLU A 113 19.34 -23.96 19.17
N ALA A 114 18.45 -23.72 20.16
CA ALA A 114 17.03 -23.56 19.91
C ALA A 114 16.81 -22.36 19.00
N PHE A 115 16.64 -22.65 17.71
CA PHE A 115 16.57 -21.64 16.67
C PHE A 115 15.46 -20.65 17.01
N SER A 116 15.82 -19.38 17.14
CA SER A 116 14.84 -18.30 17.23
C SER A 116 14.00 -18.35 15.97
N GLY A 117 12.67 -18.29 16.12
CA GLY A 117 11.77 -18.13 14.99
C GLY A 117 12.16 -16.88 14.20
N GLU A 118 11.78 -16.84 12.93
CA GLU A 118 12.03 -15.70 12.07
C GLU A 118 10.79 -15.37 11.24
N LEU A 119 10.47 -14.08 11.16
CA LEU A 119 9.52 -13.54 10.18
C LEU A 119 10.20 -12.41 9.40
N ILE A 120 10.39 -12.64 8.12
CA ILE A 120 10.83 -11.62 7.18
C ILE A 120 9.67 -11.31 6.23
N ILE A 121 9.31 -10.05 6.12
CA ILE A 121 8.43 -9.57 5.04
C ILE A 121 9.20 -8.55 4.25
N ASP A 122 9.29 -8.77 2.94
CA ASP A 122 9.88 -7.82 2.02
C ASP A 122 8.96 -7.52 0.83
N HIS A 123 9.30 -6.51 0.03
CA HIS A 123 8.64 -6.22 -1.23
C HIS A 123 9.60 -5.80 -2.33
N GLN A 124 9.18 -6.09 -3.56
CA GLN A 124 9.86 -5.73 -4.80
C GLN A 124 8.90 -4.96 -5.71
N ILE A 125 9.33 -3.81 -6.22
CA ILE A 125 8.53 -2.94 -7.09
C ILE A 125 8.85 -3.31 -8.55
N ALA A 126 7.81 -3.64 -9.32
CA ALA A 126 7.93 -3.92 -10.74
C ALA A 126 7.59 -2.71 -11.62
N SER A 127 6.60 -1.88 -11.22
CA SER A 127 6.18 -0.70 -11.99
C SER A 127 5.44 0.31 -11.10
N THR A 128 5.58 1.60 -11.42
CA THR A 128 4.83 2.73 -10.83
C THR A 128 4.18 3.63 -11.89
N GLY A 129 3.97 3.10 -13.10
CA GLY A 129 3.32 3.81 -14.22
C GLY A 129 1.79 3.77 -14.15
N ASP A 130 1.13 3.59 -15.30
CA ASP A 130 -0.34 3.49 -15.38
C ASP A 130 -0.90 2.28 -14.61
N ILE A 131 -0.06 1.26 -14.42
CA ILE A 131 -0.29 0.15 -13.50
C ILE A 131 0.86 0.14 -12.50
N VAL A 132 0.50 0.18 -11.23
CA VAL A 132 1.40 0.00 -10.10
C VAL A 132 1.44 -1.48 -9.77
N SER A 133 2.63 -2.07 -9.85
CA SER A 133 2.84 -3.50 -9.68
C SER A 133 3.97 -3.74 -8.67
N PHE A 134 3.70 -4.53 -7.64
CA PHE A 134 4.70 -4.95 -6.67
C PHE A 134 4.36 -6.33 -6.11
N ALA A 135 5.40 -7.04 -5.68
CA ALA A 135 5.28 -8.32 -4.98
C ALA A 135 5.67 -8.14 -3.52
N MET A 136 4.93 -8.76 -2.61
CA MET A 136 5.31 -8.94 -1.21
C MET A 136 5.75 -10.38 -1.00
N GLU A 137 6.94 -10.56 -0.43
CA GLU A 137 7.52 -11.85 -0.11
C GLU A 137 7.50 -12.01 1.40
N THR A 138 6.96 -13.13 1.89
CA THR A 138 6.91 -13.45 3.32
C THR A 138 7.65 -14.76 3.54
N SER A 139 8.64 -14.74 4.42
CA SER A 139 9.36 -15.92 4.92
C SER A 139 9.06 -16.10 6.39
N LYS A 140 8.56 -17.27 6.77
CA LYS A 140 8.20 -17.64 8.14
C LYS A 140 8.98 -18.90 8.53
N PHE A 141 9.76 -18.81 9.61
CA PHE A 141 10.48 -19.93 10.19
C PHE A 141 10.11 -20.08 11.67
N THR A 142 9.68 -21.27 12.06
CA THR A 142 9.28 -21.58 13.44
C THR A 142 9.94 -22.86 13.97
N GLY A 143 11.12 -23.18 13.42
CA GLY A 143 11.87 -24.41 13.67
C GLY A 143 11.81 -25.41 12.50
N GLY A 144 12.59 -26.49 12.59
CA GLY A 144 12.72 -27.51 11.54
C GLY A 144 13.85 -27.22 10.56
N ALA A 145 13.79 -27.81 9.35
CA ALA A 145 14.87 -27.71 8.37
C ALA A 145 14.77 -26.49 7.44
N ASN A 146 13.55 -25.97 7.20
CA ASN A 146 13.29 -24.97 6.16
C ASN A 146 12.23 -23.95 6.60
N ALA A 147 12.31 -22.75 6.03
CA ALA A 147 11.28 -21.71 6.16
C ALA A 147 10.11 -21.94 5.19
N GLU A 148 8.92 -21.49 5.60
CA GLU A 148 7.73 -21.40 4.77
C GLU A 148 7.72 -20.05 4.03
N ASN A 149 7.62 -20.07 2.69
CA ASN A 149 7.70 -18.86 1.87
C ASN A 149 6.41 -18.66 1.06
N PHE A 150 5.95 -17.41 0.99
CA PHE A 150 4.78 -17.01 0.22
C PHE A 150 5.01 -15.70 -0.53
N VAL A 151 4.35 -15.56 -1.67
CA VAL A 151 4.40 -14.33 -2.48
C VAL A 151 2.99 -13.86 -2.79
N ASP A 152 2.69 -12.62 -2.38
CA ASP A 152 1.46 -11.91 -2.73
C ASP A 152 1.77 -10.83 -3.77
N THR A 153 1.17 -10.91 -4.96
CA THR A 153 1.35 -9.90 -6.02
C THR A 153 0.18 -8.92 -6.08
N TYR A 154 0.51 -7.64 -6.21
CA TYR A 154 -0.43 -6.53 -6.26
C TYR A 154 -0.30 -5.82 -7.61
N ASN A 155 -1.42 -5.65 -8.32
CA ASN A 155 -1.50 -4.89 -9.57
C ASN A 155 -2.69 -3.92 -9.47
N VAL A 156 -2.39 -2.62 -9.50
CA VAL A 156 -3.35 -1.53 -9.29
C VAL A 156 -3.30 -0.61 -10.50
N ASN A 157 -4.43 -0.42 -11.18
CA ASN A 157 -4.53 0.59 -12.23
C ASN A 157 -4.65 1.98 -11.58
N THR A 158 -3.83 2.94 -12.00
CA THR A 158 -3.78 4.28 -11.37
C THR A 158 -4.93 5.20 -11.79
N LEU A 159 -5.62 4.84 -12.88
CA LEU A 159 -6.75 5.57 -13.45
C LEU A 159 -8.11 4.99 -13.03
N LEU A 160 -8.14 3.68 -12.72
CA LEU A 160 -9.34 2.94 -12.33
C LEU A 160 -9.04 2.18 -11.04
N SER A 161 -9.82 2.41 -9.98
CA SER A 161 -9.65 1.84 -8.62
C SER A 161 -9.90 0.32 -8.50
N TYR A 162 -9.49 -0.47 -9.48
CA TYR A 162 -9.66 -1.93 -9.50
C TYR A 162 -8.34 -2.63 -9.19
N GLN A 163 -8.37 -3.48 -8.16
CA GLN A 163 -7.29 -4.42 -7.84
C GLN A 163 -7.55 -5.76 -8.56
N PHE A 164 -6.59 -6.21 -9.37
CA PHE A 164 -6.57 -7.61 -9.83
C PHE A 164 -5.78 -8.44 -8.83
N LEU A 165 -6.47 -9.07 -7.87
CA LEU A 165 -5.86 -10.08 -7.00
C LEU A 165 -5.84 -11.42 -7.74
N ARG A 166 -4.67 -11.85 -8.19
CA ARG A 166 -4.43 -13.27 -8.50
C ARG A 166 -3.63 -13.85 -7.34
N LYS A 167 -4.29 -14.64 -6.50
CA LYS A 167 -3.60 -15.43 -5.47
C LYS A 167 -2.78 -16.49 -6.21
N SER A 168 -1.47 -16.32 -6.32
CA SER A 168 -0.58 -17.36 -6.85
C SER A 168 -0.61 -18.55 -5.90
N ILE A 169 -1.13 -19.67 -6.41
CA ILE A 169 -1.02 -21.00 -5.83
C ILE A 169 0.33 -21.60 -6.27
N ASN A 170 0.98 -22.30 -5.34
CA ASN A 170 2.16 -23.18 -5.46
C ASN A 170 3.53 -22.59 -5.04
N ALA A 171 3.92 -22.89 -3.79
CA ALA A 171 5.23 -23.49 -3.58
C ALA A 171 5.02 -25.01 -3.57
N VAL A 172 5.42 -25.66 -4.67
CA VAL A 172 5.61 -27.11 -4.69
C VAL A 172 6.75 -27.40 -3.71
N THR A 173 6.45 -28.05 -2.60
CA THR A 173 7.49 -28.74 -1.82
C THR A 173 8.05 -29.82 -2.74
N LEU A 174 9.25 -29.58 -3.27
CA LEU A 174 10.04 -30.66 -3.87
C LEU A 174 10.35 -31.65 -2.74
N LYS A 175 9.67 -32.79 -2.75
CA LYS A 175 10.09 -33.95 -1.99
C LYS A 175 11.35 -34.48 -2.63
N GLU A 176 12.47 -34.33 -1.95
CA GLU A 176 13.78 -34.87 -2.29
C GLU A 176 13.87 -36.38 -1.92
N ASP A 177 12.80 -37.13 -2.18
CA ASP A 177 12.68 -38.55 -1.79
C ASP A 177 12.76 -39.53 -2.99
N ASP A 178 13.00 -39.06 -4.22
CA ASP A 178 12.94 -39.91 -5.43
C ASP A 178 14.31 -40.14 -6.12
N LEU A 179 15.44 -39.97 -5.41
CA LEU A 179 16.78 -40.20 -5.96
C LEU A 179 17.56 -41.39 -5.38
N THR A 180 16.93 -42.28 -4.62
CA THR A 180 17.59 -43.54 -4.17
C THR A 180 16.78 -44.78 -4.47
N ARG A 181 16.54 -45.06 -5.76
CA ARG A 181 16.24 -46.41 -6.23
C ARG A 181 16.68 -46.66 -7.67
N CYS A 182 17.98 -46.53 -7.90
CA CYS A 182 18.70 -47.21 -8.96
C CYS A 182 20.02 -47.73 -8.38
N SER A 183 19.97 -48.93 -7.80
CA SER A 183 21.10 -49.84 -7.57
C SER A 183 20.54 -51.24 -7.42
#